data_AF-A0AAE3NUX4-F1
#
_entry.id   AF-A0AAE3NUX4-F1
#
_cell.length_a   1.000
_cell.length_b   1.000
_cell.length_c   1.000
_cell.angle_alpha   90.00
_cell.angle_beta   90.00
_cell.angle_gamma   90.00
#
_symmetry.space_group_name_H-M   'P 1'
#
loop_
_entity.id
_entity.type
_entity.pdbx_description
1 polymer ?
#
loop_
_entity_poly.entity_id
_entity_poly.type
_entity_poly.pdbx_seq_one_letter_code
_entity_poly.pdbx_strand_id
1 'polypeptide(L)'
;MSYIQEKEKTVFLHFLNREASEATGVLRTAAQDLRTLDVLTFTHCSNMTVNVSQMLEYTIDRSELVQPLSKLCAAGILVTTSHDKNFGEFISSRQQMYEKVAHRYPIYFTDSSVLERFSIRQKNSFSMTNVLRRDSHT
;
A
#
# COMPACT_ATOMS: atom_id res chain seq x y z
N MET A 1 -5.53 -26.19 30.10
CA MET A 1 -4.98 -24.83 29.91
C MET A 1 -5.13 -24.49 28.43
N SER A 2 -6.18 -23.75 28.09
CA SER A 2 -6.42 -23.27 26.73
C SER A 2 -5.51 -22.07 26.50
N TYR A 3 -4.51 -22.20 25.64
CA TYR A 3 -3.76 -21.05 25.14
C TYR A 3 -4.74 -20.22 24.32
N ILE A 4 -5.14 -19.07 24.87
CA ILE A 4 -5.79 -18.02 24.10
C ILE A 4 -4.80 -17.69 22.98
N GLN A 5 -5.11 -18.11 21.74
CA GLN A 5 -4.44 -17.62 20.56
C GLN A 5 -4.72 -16.12 20.51
N GLU A 6 -3.80 -15.32 21.05
CA GLU A 6 -3.80 -13.88 20.82
C GLU A 6 -3.74 -13.70 19.31
N LYS A 7 -4.87 -13.25 18.76
CA LYS A 7 -5.01 -12.91 17.35
C LYS A 7 -3.95 -11.83 17.09
N GLU A 8 -2.92 -12.17 16.31
CA GLU A 8 -1.87 -11.23 15.90
C GLU A 8 -2.52 -9.91 15.48
N LYS A 9 -2.29 -8.86 16.27
CA LYS A 9 -2.79 -7.52 15.95
C LYS A 9 -1.99 -7.05 14.76
N THR A 10 -2.56 -7.18 13.57
CA THR A 10 -2.01 -6.61 12.35
C THR A 10 -1.86 -5.11 12.53
N VAL A 11 -0.62 -4.63 12.63
CA VAL A 11 -0.37 -3.20 12.69
C VAL A 11 -0.57 -2.66 11.29
N PHE A 12 -1.64 -1.89 11.13
CA PHE A 12 -1.83 -1.08 9.94
C PHE A 12 -0.65 -0.13 9.84
N LEU A 13 0.12 -0.15 8.75
CA LEU A 13 1.12 0.88 8.48
C LEU A 13 0.37 2.16 8.10
N HIS A 14 -0.33 2.72 9.09
CA HIS A 14 -0.76 4.10 9.07
C HIS A 14 0.45 5.02 8.92
N PHE A 15 1.69 4.55 9.15
CA PHE A 15 2.92 5.27 8.82
C PHE A 15 3.00 5.61 7.34
N LEU A 16 2.94 4.65 6.39
CA LEU A 16 3.06 5.00 4.95
C LEU A 16 1.94 5.94 4.47
N ASN A 17 0.72 5.79 4.99
CA ASN A 17 -0.39 6.67 4.65
C ASN A 17 -0.31 8.04 5.35
N ARG A 18 0.05 8.07 6.63
CA ARG A 18 0.25 9.32 7.41
C ARG A 18 1.44 10.08 6.86
N GLU A 19 2.50 9.39 6.47
CA GLU A 19 3.72 9.97 5.92
C GLU A 19 3.58 10.36 4.45
N ALA A 20 2.80 9.64 3.63
CA ALA A 20 2.42 10.11 2.31
C ALA A 20 1.51 11.35 2.40
N SER A 21 0.64 11.41 3.41
CA SER A 21 -0.22 12.57 3.70
C SER A 21 0.57 13.75 4.32
N GLU A 22 1.49 13.51 5.25
CA GLU A 22 2.36 14.50 5.92
C GLU A 22 3.57 14.90 5.06
N ALA A 23 3.93 14.14 4.03
CA ALA A 23 4.93 14.51 3.03
C ALA A 23 4.47 15.63 2.09
N THR A 24 3.23 16.11 2.22
CA THR A 24 2.81 17.41 1.66
C THR A 24 3.48 18.55 2.45
N GLY A 25 4.81 18.64 2.37
CA GLY A 25 5.62 19.67 3.02
C GLY A 25 7.03 19.22 3.46
N VAL A 26 7.29 17.91 3.54
CA VAL A 26 8.58 17.36 3.99
C VAL A 26 9.37 16.80 2.81
N LEU A 27 10.50 17.43 2.49
CA LEU A 27 11.51 16.98 1.52
C LEU A 27 12.26 15.74 2.04
N ARG A 28 11.57 14.61 2.21
CA ARG A 28 12.21 13.34 2.57
C ARG A 28 12.70 12.64 1.31
N THR A 29 13.95 12.21 1.33
CA THR A 29 14.61 11.46 0.24
C THR A 29 14.27 9.96 0.30
N ALA A 30 14.35 9.24 -0.83
CA ALA A 30 14.19 7.78 -0.86
C ALA A 30 15.15 7.06 0.11
N ALA A 31 16.37 7.58 0.30
CA ALA A 31 17.34 7.03 1.24
C ALA A 31 16.90 7.14 2.72
N GLN A 32 16.10 8.14 3.06
CA GLN A 32 15.50 8.24 4.40
C GLN A 32 14.34 7.24 4.54
N ASP A 33 13.52 7.06 3.51
CA ASP A 33 12.43 6.08 3.53
C ASP A 33 12.96 4.66 3.67
N LEU A 34 14.04 4.31 2.95
CA LEU A 34 14.69 3.02 3.08
C LEU A 34 15.16 2.76 4.50
N ARG A 35 15.81 3.75 5.12
CA ARG A 35 16.23 3.63 6.53
C ARG A 35 15.04 3.44 7.46
N THR A 36 13.92 4.12 7.21
CA THR A 36 12.72 3.89 8.00
C THR A 36 12.13 2.50 7.77
N LEU A 37 12.07 2.03 6.52
CA LEU A 37 11.62 0.67 6.20
C LEU A 37 12.51 -0.39 6.87
N ASP A 38 13.82 -0.19 6.88
CA ASP A 38 14.77 -1.07 7.57
C ASP A 38 14.48 -1.10 9.08
N VAL A 39 14.40 0.07 9.73
CA VAL A 39 14.11 0.15 11.16
C VAL A 39 12.78 -0.51 11.48
N LEU A 40 11.73 -0.24 10.72
CA LEU A 40 10.42 -0.87 10.93
C LEU A 40 10.48 -2.39 10.74
N THR A 41 11.18 -2.86 9.70
CA THR A 41 11.31 -4.30 9.43
C THR A 41 12.10 -5.01 10.53
N PHE A 42 13.17 -4.40 11.06
CA PHE A 42 13.98 -5.00 12.13
C PHE A 42 13.35 -4.91 13.53
N THR A 43 12.56 -3.87 13.79
CA THR A 43 11.99 -3.64 15.13
C THR A 43 10.61 -4.24 15.32
N HIS A 44 9.95 -4.69 14.24
CA HIS A 44 8.59 -5.17 14.32
C HIS A 44 8.47 -6.70 14.28
N CYS A 45 7.78 -7.27 15.27
CA CYS A 45 7.56 -8.70 15.40
C CYS A 45 6.28 -9.20 14.70
N SER A 46 5.60 -8.34 13.93
CA SER A 46 4.30 -8.65 13.33
C SER A 46 4.22 -8.20 11.88
N ASN A 47 3.35 -8.87 11.11
CA ASN A 47 3.09 -8.50 9.73
C ASN A 47 2.52 -7.08 9.64
N MET A 48 3.05 -6.33 8.69
CA MET A 48 2.63 -4.97 8.38
C MET A 48 1.61 -5.00 7.25
N THR A 49 0.62 -4.09 7.23
CA THR A 49 -0.32 -3.97 6.11
C THR A 49 -0.26 -2.61 5.43
N VAL A 50 -0.41 -2.59 4.11
CA VAL A 50 -0.43 -1.35 3.30
C VAL A 50 -1.51 -1.42 2.24
N ASN A 51 -2.12 -0.28 1.90
CA ASN A 51 -3.00 -0.21 0.73
C ASN A 51 -2.16 -0.26 -0.55
N VAL A 52 -2.50 -1.16 -1.47
CA VAL A 52 -1.72 -1.37 -2.68
C VAL A 52 -1.71 -0.14 -3.59
N SER A 53 -2.82 0.61 -3.69
CA SER A 53 -2.90 1.85 -4.50
C SER A 53 -1.92 2.90 -3.98
N GLN A 54 -1.96 3.15 -2.66
CA GLN A 54 -1.13 4.18 -2.03
C GLN A 54 0.35 3.82 -2.09
N MET A 55 0.69 2.54 -1.91
CA MET A 55 2.06 2.07 -2.08
C MET A 55 2.56 2.26 -3.52
N LEU A 56 1.77 1.88 -4.51
CA LEU A 56 2.14 2.01 -5.92
C LEU A 56 2.31 3.48 -6.32
N GLU A 57 1.36 4.33 -5.93
CA GLU A 57 1.42 5.77 -6.18
C GLU A 57 2.65 6.41 -5.53
N TYR A 58 2.98 6.00 -4.30
CA TYR A 58 4.17 6.47 -3.61
C TYR A 58 5.48 6.11 -4.32
N THR A 59 5.50 4.98 -5.05
CA THR A 59 6.68 4.56 -5.81
C THR A 59 6.84 5.25 -7.17
N ILE A 60 5.85 6.01 -7.65
CA ILE A 60 5.92 6.69 -8.96
C ILE A 60 7.14 7.60 -9.04
N ASP A 61 7.36 8.42 -8.01
CA ASP A 61 8.49 9.34 -7.93
C ASP A 61 9.67 8.79 -7.10
N ARG A 62 9.60 7.51 -6.69
CA ARG A 62 10.55 6.85 -5.78
C ARG A 62 10.85 5.43 -6.24
N SER A 63 11.29 5.30 -7.49
CA SER A 63 11.52 4.00 -8.14
C SER A 63 12.49 3.09 -7.37
N GLU A 64 13.40 3.65 -6.57
CA GLU A 64 14.35 2.90 -5.75
C GLU A 64 13.67 2.07 -4.66
N LEU A 65 12.45 2.45 -4.25
CA LEU A 65 11.68 1.74 -3.23
C LEU A 65 10.96 0.50 -3.77
N VAL A 66 10.77 0.38 -5.09
CA VAL A 66 10.02 -0.71 -5.71
C VAL A 66 10.61 -2.07 -5.35
N GLN A 67 11.93 -2.23 -5.48
CA GLN A 67 12.57 -3.51 -5.23
C GLN A 67 12.53 -3.92 -3.74
N PRO A 68 12.90 -3.06 -2.77
CA PRO A 68 12.75 -3.35 -1.35
C PRO A 68 11.31 -3.67 -0.94
N LEU A 69 10.33 -2.88 -1.37
CA LEU A 69 8.92 -3.12 -1.05
C LEU A 69 8.44 -4.46 -1.62
N SER A 70 8.81 -4.78 -2.86
CA SER A 70 8.44 -6.07 -3.46
C SER A 70 9.03 -7.27 -2.70
N LYS A 71 10.26 -7.15 -2.18
CA LYS A 71 10.88 -8.19 -1.34
C LYS A 71 10.14 -8.36 -0.03
N LEU A 72 9.75 -7.27 0.63
CA LEU A 72 8.95 -7.31 1.86
C LEU A 72 7.57 -7.94 1.62
N CYS A 73 6.94 -7.64 0.48
CA CYS A 73 5.69 -8.28 0.07
C CYS A 73 5.84 -9.78 -0.23
N ALA A 74 6.91 -10.17 -0.91
CA ALA A 74 7.20 -11.57 -1.21
C ALA A 74 7.52 -12.38 0.06
N ALA A 75 8.18 -11.76 1.04
CA ALA A 75 8.49 -12.36 2.33
C ALA A 75 7.28 -12.45 3.28
N GLY A 76 6.13 -11.87 2.92
CA GLY A 76 4.93 -11.83 3.78
C GLY A 76 5.02 -10.82 4.93
N ILE A 77 6.14 -10.11 5.06
CA ILE A 77 6.35 -9.06 6.07
C ILE A 77 5.43 -7.87 5.79
N LEU A 78 5.26 -7.51 4.52
CA LEU A 78 4.35 -6.46 4.07
C LEU A 78 3.15 -7.07 3.31
N VAL A 79 1.99 -7.05 3.95
CA VAL A 79 0.74 -7.57 3.41
C VAL A 79 0.00 -6.46 2.67
N THR A 80 -0.07 -6.57 1.34
CA THR A 80 -0.80 -5.61 0.53
C THR A 80 -2.31 -5.85 0.62
N THR A 81 -3.03 -4.75 0.68
CA THR A 81 -4.48 -4.74 0.87
C THR A 81 -5.20 -3.89 -0.17
N SER A 82 -6.39 -4.34 -0.58
CA SER A 82 -7.30 -3.59 -1.44
C SER A 82 -8.76 -3.86 -1.07
N HIS A 83 -9.67 -3.01 -1.56
CA HIS A 83 -11.10 -3.28 -1.55
C HIS A 83 -11.52 -4.28 -2.64
N ASP A 84 -10.78 -4.29 -3.75
CA ASP A 84 -11.01 -5.18 -4.88
C ASP A 84 -10.67 -6.63 -4.50
N LYS A 85 -11.36 -7.60 -5.09
CA LYS A 85 -11.23 -9.01 -4.66
C LYS A 85 -9.91 -9.64 -5.09
N ASN A 86 -9.36 -9.18 -6.21
CA ASN A 86 -8.15 -9.71 -6.79
C ASN A 86 -7.40 -8.60 -7.53
N PHE A 87 -6.19 -8.92 -7.95
CA PHE A 87 -5.30 -7.98 -8.60
C PHE A 87 -5.83 -7.48 -9.96
N GLY A 88 -6.49 -8.34 -10.73
CA GLY A 88 -7.13 -7.93 -12.00
C GLY A 88 -8.25 -6.91 -11.79
N GLU A 89 -9.17 -7.17 -10.85
CA GLU A 89 -10.24 -6.23 -10.49
C GLU A 89 -9.68 -4.89 -10.01
N PHE A 90 -8.60 -4.91 -9.23
CA PHE A 90 -7.91 -3.70 -8.78
C PHE A 90 -7.39 -2.87 -9.96
N ILE A 91 -6.67 -3.49 -10.90
CA ILE A 91 -6.15 -2.77 -12.07
C ILE A 91 -7.28 -2.19 -12.91
N SER A 92 -8.32 -2.97 -13.21
CA SER A 92 -9.48 -2.47 -13.95
C SER A 92 -10.16 -1.30 -13.22
N SER A 93 -10.32 -1.38 -11.90
CA SER A 93 -10.88 -0.30 -11.08
C SER A 93 -10.05 0.99 -11.16
N ARG A 94 -8.71 0.88 -11.03
CA ARG A 94 -7.81 2.04 -11.12
C ARG A 94 -7.77 2.63 -12.52
N GLN A 95 -7.74 1.81 -13.57
CA GLN A 95 -7.78 2.25 -14.96
C GLN A 95 -9.07 3.03 -15.24
N GLN A 96 -10.22 2.54 -14.79
CA GLN A 96 -11.50 3.27 -14.92
C GLN A 96 -11.48 4.60 -14.14
N MET A 97 -10.94 4.60 -12.92
CA MET A 97 -10.88 5.80 -12.08
C MET A 97 -9.97 6.89 -12.67
N TYR A 98 -8.85 6.50 -13.26
CA TYR A 98 -7.83 7.42 -13.77
C TYR A 98 -7.83 7.59 -15.28
N GLU A 99 -8.82 7.05 -16.00
CA GLU A 99 -8.90 7.07 -17.46
C GLU A 99 -8.63 8.47 -18.06
N LYS A 100 -9.27 9.50 -17.49
CA LYS A 100 -9.14 10.89 -17.95
C LYS A 100 -7.80 11.54 -17.62
N VAL A 101 -7.01 10.92 -16.76
CA VAL A 101 -5.72 11.44 -16.25
C VAL A 101 -4.64 10.36 -16.27
N ALA A 102 -4.70 9.44 -17.24
CA ALA A 102 -3.79 8.30 -17.33
C ALA A 102 -2.30 8.70 -17.31
N HIS A 103 -1.96 9.85 -17.89
CA HIS A 103 -0.60 10.40 -17.89
C HIS A 103 -0.04 10.71 -16.49
N ARG A 104 -0.90 10.94 -15.49
CA ARG A 104 -0.49 11.15 -14.09
C ARG A 104 -0.26 9.85 -13.34
N TYR A 105 -0.89 8.77 -13.79
CA TYR A 105 -0.81 7.45 -13.16
C TYR A 105 -0.44 6.37 -14.18
N PRO A 106 0.68 6.54 -14.92
CA PRO A 106 1.03 5.65 -16.02
C PRO A 106 1.19 4.21 -15.56
N ILE A 107 1.57 4.01 -14.29
CA ILE A 107 1.80 2.69 -13.69
C ILE A 107 0.62 1.73 -13.86
N TYR A 108 -0.63 2.24 -13.84
CA TYR A 108 -1.83 1.40 -14.00
C TYR A 108 -2.19 1.08 -15.46
N PHE A 109 -1.56 1.74 -16.43
CA PHE A 109 -1.84 1.60 -17.86
C PHE A 109 -0.67 0.98 -18.64
N THR A 110 0.48 0.79 -18.01
CA THR A 110 1.67 0.13 -18.56
C THR A 110 1.72 -1.36 -18.17
N ASP A 111 2.80 -2.05 -18.56
CA ASP A 111 3.03 -3.48 -18.32
C ASP A 111 2.74 -3.89 -16.85
N SER A 112 1.78 -4.80 -16.69
CA SER A 112 1.29 -5.29 -15.40
C SER A 112 2.30 -6.16 -14.65
N SER A 113 3.36 -6.64 -15.30
CA SER A 113 4.36 -7.53 -14.70
C SER A 113 5.10 -6.91 -13.50
N VAL A 114 5.27 -5.58 -13.49
CA VAL A 114 5.84 -4.85 -12.35
C VAL A 114 4.88 -4.84 -11.16
N LEU A 115 3.59 -4.73 -11.44
CA LEU A 115 2.55 -4.60 -10.44
C LEU A 115 2.15 -5.94 -9.82
N GLU A 116 2.25 -7.04 -10.57
CA GLU A 116 2.00 -8.40 -10.08
C GLU A 116 2.88 -8.75 -8.86
N ARG A 117 4.07 -8.14 -8.76
CA ARG A 117 4.98 -8.29 -7.61
C ARG A 117 4.38 -7.79 -6.29
N PHE A 118 3.32 -7.00 -6.35
CA PHE A 118 2.61 -6.45 -5.19
C PHE A 118 1.25 -7.12 -4.94
N SER A 119 0.99 -8.27 -5.59
CA SER A 119 -0.23 -9.09 -5.53
C SER A 119 -1.07 -8.89 -4.26
N ILE A 120 -2.38 -8.64 -4.39
CA ILE A 120 -3.25 -8.42 -3.23
C ILE A 120 -3.31 -9.68 -2.37
N ARG A 121 -2.79 -9.58 -1.14
CA ARG A 121 -2.74 -10.70 -0.19
C ARG A 121 -3.97 -10.76 0.70
N GLN A 122 -4.57 -9.61 0.99
CA GLN A 122 -5.73 -9.53 1.88
C GLN A 122 -6.75 -8.51 1.40
N LYS A 123 -8.02 -8.90 1.41
CA LYS A 123 -9.12 -7.97 1.21
C LYS A 123 -9.30 -7.13 2.46
N ASN A 124 -9.19 -5.80 2.33
CA ASN A 124 -9.52 -4.89 3.42
C ASN A 124 -11.00 -4.53 3.36
N SER A 125 -11.78 -5.00 4.32
CA SER A 125 -13.18 -4.56 4.51
C SER A 125 -13.26 -3.18 5.16
N PHE A 126 -12.16 -2.70 5.75
CA PHE A 126 -12.04 -1.39 6.37
C PHE A 126 -11.67 -0.34 5.31
N SER A 127 -12.68 0.36 4.80
CA SER A 127 -12.53 1.45 3.83
C SER A 127 -12.69 2.80 4.53
N MET A 128 -11.60 3.56 4.67
CA MET A 128 -11.71 4.99 4.95
C MET A 128 -12.45 5.72 3.82
N THR A 129 -12.41 5.18 2.60
CA THR A 129 -13.10 5.71 1.43
C THR A 129 -14.63 5.62 1.54
N ASN A 130 -15.17 4.61 2.23
CA ASN A 130 -16.61 4.54 2.53
C ASN A 130 -17.06 5.57 3.58
N VAL A 131 -16.15 6.00 4.46
CA VAL A 131 -16.44 7.06 5.44
C VAL A 131 -16.48 8.41 4.72
N LEU A 132 -15.51 8.71 3.86
CA LEU A 132 -15.48 9.95 3.08
C LEU A 132 -16.62 10.08 2.06
N ARG A 133 -17.14 8.97 1.53
CA ARG A 133 -18.31 8.98 0.62
C ARG A 133 -19.62 9.36 1.30
N ARG A 134 -19.73 9.21 2.63
CA ARG A 134 -20.94 9.61 3.37
C ARG A 134 -20.99 11.12 3.59
N ASP A 135 -19.84 11.78 3.71
CA ASP A 135 -19.77 13.22 3.99
C ASP A 135 -19.96 14.10 2.73
N SER A 136 -19.96 13.49 1.53
CA SER A 136 -20.26 14.17 0.26
C SER A 136 -21.75 14.17 -0.13
N HIS A 137 -22.64 13.69 0.75
CA HIS A 137 -24.10 13.66 0.55
C HIS A 137 -24.91 14.27 1.71
N THR A 138 -24.28 15.11 2.53
CA THR A 138 -24.96 15.97 3.51
C THR A 138 -24.73 17.44 3.20
#